data_AF-A0A918C454-F1
#
_entry.id   AF-A0A918C454-F1
#
_cell.length_a   1.000
_cell.length_b   1.000
_cell.length_c   1.000
_cell.angle_alpha   90.00
_cell.angle_beta   90.00
_cell.angle_gamma   90.00
#
_symmetry.space_group_name_H-M   'P 1'
#
loop_
_entity.id
_entity.type
_entity.pdbx_description
1 polymer ?
#
loop_
_entity_poly.entity_id
_entity_poly.type
_entity_poly.pdbx_seq_one_letter_code
_entity_poly.pdbx_strand_id
1 'polypeptide(L)'
;MPDDVFGDPVPQELRPSRKRQLSDWEQRTQPQRIADCLDEPLIYEMAELLPASASCGCPRQYPAVVYVLLAALMTVTGSKRSAVGTLDTRQWRAVRASIRRNAGRTAAALLPVTPPSRGQYLYAEEKLLAPSIELLQDLFEQRAVQQALHQGLFPVGAARNWVRPERRQLLVGDATVPKAPSKAEHAFTVDTATGEMRRHRVDPAARLYYENGEKEKRLARGTKWFFASARDDGYWQRVILAVRHVAGGDYEDEAAVAVRSFSQLSRRLPGCMGVIYDGAFRGVHRDALARLGLLVINRQHGSVKPRAYELLRFGRCRHDLWCDQGRIAERVLLDDGTSTLIPVPVSRLEHRQGRTKSRWYHLLLIPCRHGAHTYRVQVGITTTPSDRIGTDPATGRRFKSDTERDFHRAEYLQQIPESTLTHQQLYPYRSDSESVHNQLDQSMWNNRMISYGLERQKVFLLCFALAQNATSRRVFLERSGALQAVGAGRNPA
;
A
#
# COMPACT_ATOMS: atom_id res chain seq x y z
N MET A 1 -8.12 -31.67 3.55
CA MET A 1 -8.56 -30.75 2.48
C MET A 1 -8.30 -31.45 1.15
N PRO A 2 -8.95 -31.09 0.04
CA PRO A 2 -8.69 -31.77 -1.23
C PRO A 2 -7.27 -31.49 -1.72
N ASP A 3 -6.66 -32.43 -2.45
CA ASP A 3 -5.42 -32.17 -3.20
C ASP A 3 -5.68 -31.06 -4.23
N ASP A 4 -5.26 -29.85 -3.88
CA ASP A 4 -5.62 -28.59 -4.51
C ASP A 4 -4.34 -27.90 -4.97
N VAL A 5 -4.38 -27.24 -6.14
CA VAL A 5 -3.27 -26.44 -6.66
C VAL A 5 -2.78 -25.40 -5.66
N PHE A 6 -3.66 -24.90 -4.80
CA PHE A 6 -3.34 -23.93 -3.75
C PHE A 6 -2.71 -24.54 -2.50
N GLY A 7 -2.74 -25.87 -2.35
CA GLY A 7 -2.18 -26.62 -1.22
C GLY A 7 -2.98 -26.54 0.08
N ASP A 8 -2.71 -27.50 0.97
CA ASP A 8 -3.41 -27.65 2.24
C ASP A 8 -2.92 -26.67 3.31
N PRO A 9 -3.83 -25.96 4.00
CA PRO A 9 -3.48 -25.01 5.04
C PRO A 9 -2.71 -25.68 6.17
N VAL A 10 -1.65 -25.03 6.65
CA VAL A 10 -0.91 -25.49 7.83
C VAL A 10 -1.60 -24.96 9.11
N PRO A 11 -1.79 -25.79 10.15
CA PRO A 11 -2.30 -25.37 11.46
C PRO A 11 -1.51 -24.20 12.03
N GLN A 12 -2.18 -23.31 12.77
CA GLN A 12 -1.57 -22.05 13.21
C GLN A 12 -0.32 -22.27 14.08
N GLU A 13 -0.35 -23.28 14.96
CA GLU A 13 0.78 -23.67 15.82
C GLU A 13 2.01 -24.19 15.04
N LEU A 14 1.82 -24.68 13.82
CA LEU A 14 2.90 -25.19 12.96
C LEU A 14 3.41 -24.13 11.96
N ARG A 15 2.82 -22.93 11.96
CA ARG A 15 3.25 -21.87 11.04
C ARG A 15 4.57 -21.28 11.52
N PRO A 16 5.58 -21.15 10.64
CA PRO A 16 6.83 -20.51 11.01
C PRO A 16 6.56 -19.06 11.41
N SER A 17 7.15 -18.63 12.54
CA SER A 17 7.14 -17.23 12.94
C SER A 17 7.85 -16.41 11.87
N ARG A 18 7.10 -15.56 11.17
CA ARG A 18 7.65 -14.63 10.17
C ARG A 18 8.12 -13.31 10.78
N LYS A 19 8.06 -13.16 12.12
CA LYS A 19 8.70 -12.04 12.82
C LYS A 19 10.21 -12.24 12.75
N ARG A 20 10.81 -11.79 11.65
CA ARG A 20 12.27 -11.70 11.55
C ARG A 20 12.74 -10.57 12.44
N GLN A 21 13.46 -10.90 13.51
CA GLN A 21 14.27 -9.91 14.20
C GLN A 21 15.33 -9.39 13.22
N LEU A 22 15.42 -8.07 13.12
CA LEU A 22 16.52 -7.44 12.40
C LEU A 22 17.82 -7.80 13.08
N SER A 23 18.78 -8.29 12.31
CA SER A 23 20.16 -8.33 12.79
C SER A 23 20.72 -6.91 12.86
N ASP A 24 21.68 -6.67 13.77
CA ASP A 24 22.21 -5.31 13.99
C ASP A 24 22.85 -4.70 12.73
N TRP A 25 23.45 -5.52 11.87
CA TRP A 25 24.04 -5.07 10.60
C TRP A 25 22.99 -4.71 9.53
N GLU A 26 21.74 -5.14 9.70
CA GLU A 26 20.62 -4.74 8.86
C GLU A 26 19.96 -3.44 9.35
N GLN A 27 20.33 -2.91 10.51
CA GLN A 27 19.79 -1.65 11.01
C GLN A 27 20.47 -0.46 10.32
N ARG A 28 19.65 0.49 9.84
CA ARG A 28 20.14 1.77 9.31
C ARG A 28 20.04 2.82 10.41
N THR A 29 21.18 3.25 10.94
CA THR A 29 21.26 4.26 12.00
C THR A 29 20.72 5.62 11.56
N GLN A 30 20.36 6.48 12.51
CA GLN A 30 19.88 7.83 12.21
C GLN A 30 20.90 8.63 11.35
N PRO A 31 22.22 8.67 11.64
CA PRO A 31 23.17 9.37 10.78
C PRO A 31 23.25 8.81 9.35
N GLN A 32 23.14 7.49 9.18
CA GLN A 32 23.10 6.88 7.84
C GLN A 32 21.83 7.30 7.09
N ARG A 33 20.65 7.26 7.72
CA ARG A 33 19.40 7.69 7.09
C ARG A 33 19.42 9.19 6.71
N ILE A 34 20.08 10.02 7.51
CA ILE A 34 20.32 11.43 7.17
C ILE A 34 21.19 11.52 5.90
N ALA A 35 22.31 10.79 5.85
CA ALA A 35 23.17 10.76 4.67
C ALA A 35 22.44 10.23 3.42
N ASP A 36 21.61 9.20 3.57
CA ASP A 36 20.78 8.65 2.50
C ASP A 36 19.85 9.73 1.92
N CYS A 37 19.22 10.55 2.76
CA CYS A 37 18.42 11.68 2.32
C CYS A 37 19.26 12.75 1.62
N LEU A 38 20.44 13.09 2.16
CA LEU A 38 21.30 14.10 1.54
C LEU A 38 21.72 13.74 0.11
N ASP A 39 21.90 12.46 -0.18
CA ASP A 39 22.33 11.97 -1.49
C ASP A 39 21.16 11.53 -2.39
N GLU A 40 19.91 11.86 -2.05
CA GLU A 40 18.73 11.50 -2.83
C GLU A 40 18.41 12.54 -3.92
N PRO A 41 18.58 12.22 -5.23
CA PRO A 41 18.37 13.15 -6.34
C PRO A 41 16.96 13.73 -6.38
N LEU A 42 15.95 12.93 -6.01
CA LEU A 42 14.56 13.38 -6.04
C LEU A 42 14.30 14.60 -5.16
N ILE A 43 15.03 14.78 -4.06
CA ILE A 43 14.91 15.98 -3.23
C ILE A 43 15.34 17.24 -4.00
N TYR A 44 16.37 17.13 -4.84
CA TYR A 44 16.88 18.23 -5.65
C TYR A 44 15.93 18.52 -6.82
N GLU A 45 15.43 17.49 -7.49
CA GLU A 45 14.42 17.65 -8.55
C GLU A 45 13.12 18.29 -8.03
N MET A 46 12.65 17.86 -6.85
CA MET A 46 11.50 18.50 -6.18
C MET A 46 11.71 19.97 -5.91
N ALA A 47 12.94 20.35 -5.56
CA ALA A 47 13.27 21.75 -5.27
C ALA A 47 13.21 22.64 -6.51
N GLU A 48 13.48 22.09 -7.70
CA GLU A 48 13.41 22.81 -8.97
C GLU A 48 11.97 23.11 -9.40
N LEU A 49 11.00 22.30 -8.95
CA LEU A 49 9.57 22.56 -9.19
C LEU A 49 8.99 23.67 -8.30
N LEU A 50 9.71 24.07 -7.25
CA LEU A 50 9.22 25.07 -6.31
C LEU A 50 9.45 26.49 -6.85
N PRO A 51 8.51 27.44 -6.62
CA PRO A 51 8.65 28.82 -7.06
C PRO A 51 10.01 29.42 -6.67
N ALA A 52 10.62 30.20 -7.56
CA ALA A 52 11.84 30.94 -7.27
C ALA A 52 11.62 31.96 -6.13
N SER A 53 12.70 32.42 -5.50
CA SER A 53 12.57 33.52 -4.52
C SER A 53 12.19 34.79 -5.27
N ALA A 54 11.28 35.58 -4.70
CA ALA A 54 11.02 36.92 -5.20
C ALA A 54 12.31 37.75 -5.16
N SER A 55 12.52 38.59 -6.18
CA SER A 55 13.64 39.52 -6.26
C SER A 55 13.40 40.80 -5.44
N CYS A 56 12.16 41.05 -5.03
CA CYS A 56 11.75 42.20 -4.23
C CYS A 56 10.97 41.78 -2.96
N GLY A 57 10.87 42.68 -1.97
CA GLY A 57 10.20 42.43 -0.70
C GLY A 57 11.07 41.70 0.33
N CYS A 58 10.52 40.69 0.98
CA CYS A 58 11.25 39.84 1.94
C CYS A 58 11.63 38.51 1.26
N PRO A 59 12.76 38.47 0.51
CA PRO A 59 13.18 37.26 -0.20
C PRO A 59 13.48 36.13 0.78
N ARG A 60 13.28 34.90 0.33
CA ARG A 60 13.65 33.73 1.14
C ARG A 60 15.17 33.64 1.23
N GLN A 61 15.67 33.52 2.45
CA GLN A 61 17.12 33.46 2.71
C GLN A 61 17.77 32.15 2.23
N TYR A 62 17.00 31.05 2.16
CA TYR A 62 17.52 29.74 1.75
C TYR A 62 16.85 29.27 0.46
N PRO A 63 17.58 28.54 -0.41
CA PRO A 63 17.02 27.92 -1.59
C PRO A 63 16.01 26.82 -1.21
N ALA A 64 15.07 26.54 -2.12
CA ALA A 64 13.95 25.64 -1.88
C ALA A 64 14.38 24.23 -1.43
N VAL A 65 15.51 23.74 -1.95
CA VAL A 65 16.09 22.43 -1.60
C VAL A 65 16.35 22.26 -0.12
N VAL A 66 16.73 23.33 0.59
CA VAL A 66 16.97 23.26 2.04
C VAL A 66 15.69 22.93 2.80
N TYR A 67 14.55 23.44 2.34
CA TYR A 67 13.26 23.20 2.99
C TYR A 67 12.70 21.81 2.69
N VAL A 68 12.88 21.29 1.47
CA VAL A 68 12.53 19.90 1.13
C VAL A 68 13.40 18.92 1.91
N LEU A 69 14.72 19.16 1.95
CA LEU A 69 15.66 18.37 2.76
C LEU A 69 15.24 18.36 4.23
N LEU A 70 14.97 19.53 4.81
CA LEU A 70 14.54 19.61 6.21
C LEU A 70 13.25 18.83 6.47
N ALA A 71 12.27 18.89 5.57
CA ALA A 71 11.04 18.14 5.70
C ALA A 71 11.29 16.61 5.69
N ALA A 72 12.22 16.12 4.86
CA ALA A 72 12.67 14.71 4.89
C ALA A 72 13.44 14.37 6.17
N LEU A 73 14.34 15.24 6.63
CA LEU A 73 15.10 15.01 7.87
C LEU A 73 14.19 14.93 9.11
N MET A 74 13.08 15.66 9.14
CA MET A 74 12.11 15.60 10.25
C MET A 74 11.54 14.21 10.47
N THR A 75 11.39 13.41 9.41
CA THR A 75 10.86 12.05 9.49
C THR A 75 11.94 11.04 9.93
N VAL A 76 13.19 11.48 9.99
CA VAL A 76 14.33 10.70 10.50
C VAL A 76 14.62 11.09 11.95
N THR A 77 14.46 12.37 12.31
CA THR A 77 14.82 12.91 13.63
C THR A 77 13.64 13.06 14.60
N GLY A 78 12.41 12.75 14.18
CA GLY A 78 11.22 12.69 15.04
C GLY A 78 10.46 14.01 15.23
N SER A 79 11.08 15.17 14.99
CA SER A 79 10.42 16.48 15.18
C SER A 79 11.10 17.61 14.41
N LYS A 80 10.34 18.70 14.19
CA LYS A 80 10.85 19.96 13.60
C LYS A 80 12.01 20.57 14.39
N ARG A 81 11.94 20.50 15.73
CA ARG A 81 12.99 21.01 16.62
C ARG A 81 14.25 20.15 16.51
N SER A 82 14.09 18.83 16.54
CA SER A 82 15.21 17.89 16.43
C SER A 82 15.90 17.99 15.07
N ALA A 83 15.14 18.14 13.97
CA ALA A 83 15.71 18.26 12.62
C ALA A 83 16.61 19.49 12.49
N VAL A 84 16.13 20.66 12.90
CA VAL A 84 16.91 21.89 12.91
C VAL A 84 18.08 21.81 13.90
N GLY A 85 17.87 21.24 15.09
CA GLY A 85 18.91 21.07 16.10
C GLY A 85 20.03 20.10 15.68
N THR A 86 19.71 19.12 14.82
CA THR A 86 20.69 18.17 14.26
C THR A 86 21.60 18.84 13.23
N LEU A 87 21.21 19.99 12.66
CA LEU A 87 22.04 20.76 11.73
C LEU A 87 23.13 21.58 12.46
N ASP A 88 23.95 20.92 13.27
CA ASP A 88 25.15 21.55 13.83
C ASP A 88 26.14 21.96 12.72
N THR A 89 27.24 22.61 13.10
CA THR A 89 28.26 23.07 12.13
C THR A 89 28.78 21.95 11.23
N ARG A 90 28.91 20.72 11.74
CA ARG A 90 29.40 19.57 10.96
C ARG A 90 28.33 19.10 9.97
N GLN A 91 27.11 18.91 10.44
CA GLN A 91 26.00 18.45 9.61
C GLN A 91 25.60 19.49 8.56
N TRP A 92 25.64 20.78 8.91
CA TRP A 92 25.40 21.85 7.93
C TRP A 92 26.47 21.89 6.84
N ARG A 93 27.75 21.64 7.17
CA ARG A 93 28.79 21.45 6.16
C ARG A 93 28.48 20.26 5.24
N ALA A 94 27.97 19.16 5.78
CA ALA A 94 27.57 18.00 4.98
C ALA A 94 26.39 18.33 4.03
N VAL A 95 25.39 19.09 4.51
CA VAL A 95 24.28 19.60 3.67
C VAL A 95 24.82 20.48 2.54
N ARG A 96 25.67 21.47 2.85
CA ARG A 96 26.27 22.36 1.84
C ARG A 96 27.11 21.57 0.82
N ALA A 97 27.85 20.56 1.28
CA ALA A 97 28.62 19.69 0.41
C ALA A 97 27.71 18.85 -0.50
N SER A 98 26.58 18.35 0.01
CA SER A 98 25.63 17.59 -0.81
C SER A 98 24.92 18.46 -1.85
N ILE A 99 24.49 19.67 -1.46
CA ILE A 99 23.94 20.65 -2.40
C ILE A 99 24.97 21.01 -3.47
N ARG A 100 26.26 21.14 -3.12
CA ARG A 100 27.31 21.36 -4.11
C ARG A 100 27.43 20.20 -5.11
N ARG A 101 27.29 18.95 -4.64
CA ARG A 101 27.39 17.75 -5.50
C ARG A 101 26.20 17.62 -6.44
N ASN A 102 24.99 17.88 -5.97
CA ASN A 102 23.76 17.59 -6.70
C ASN A 102 23.17 18.82 -7.44
N ALA A 103 23.31 20.02 -6.89
CA ALA A 103 22.78 21.27 -7.46
C ALA A 103 23.88 22.25 -7.91
N GLY A 104 25.15 21.85 -7.84
CA GLY A 104 26.29 22.61 -8.35
C GLY A 104 26.85 23.67 -7.39
N ARG A 105 27.99 24.27 -7.80
CA ARG A 105 28.76 25.23 -6.98
C ARG A 105 27.99 26.51 -6.68
N THR A 106 27.24 27.01 -7.66
CA THR A 106 26.45 28.25 -7.54
C THR A 106 25.37 28.12 -6.48
N ALA A 107 24.57 27.05 -6.52
CA ALA A 107 23.53 26.80 -5.52
C ALA A 107 24.11 26.67 -4.09
N ALA A 108 25.26 26.01 -3.95
CA ALA A 108 25.93 25.88 -2.66
C ALA A 108 26.56 27.18 -2.14
N ALA A 109 26.93 28.11 -3.03
CA ALA A 109 27.49 29.40 -2.68
C ALA A 109 26.43 30.36 -2.11
N LEU A 110 25.16 30.20 -2.52
CA LEU A 110 24.02 30.97 -1.99
C LEU A 110 23.62 30.59 -0.56
N LEU A 111 24.17 29.48 -0.02
CA LEU A 111 23.82 29.02 1.32
C LEU A 111 24.51 29.85 2.40
N PRO A 112 23.76 30.37 3.39
CA PRO A 112 24.33 31.00 4.57
C PRO A 112 25.29 30.08 5.33
N VAL A 113 26.15 30.69 6.16
CA VAL A 113 27.09 29.96 7.02
C VAL A 113 26.35 29.17 8.11
N THR A 114 25.16 29.61 8.50
CA THR A 114 24.31 28.98 9.50
C THR A 114 23.13 28.24 8.86
N PRO A 115 22.59 27.20 9.53
CA PRO A 115 21.38 26.52 9.09
C PRO A 115 20.13 27.40 9.30
N PRO A 116 19.02 27.12 8.59
CA PRO A 116 17.75 27.78 8.81
C PRO A 116 17.21 27.54 10.23
N SER A 117 16.53 28.53 10.78
CA SER A 117 15.81 28.39 12.04
C SER A 117 14.50 27.62 11.87
N ARG A 118 13.92 27.14 12.98
CA ARG A 118 12.58 26.53 12.99
C ARG A 118 11.52 27.48 12.44
N GLY A 119 11.60 28.77 12.76
CA GLY A 119 10.64 29.77 12.27
C GLY A 119 10.70 29.91 10.76
N GLN A 120 11.90 29.92 10.19
CA GLN A 120 12.11 29.97 8.74
C GLN A 120 11.57 28.73 8.03
N TYR A 121 11.76 27.54 8.61
CA TYR A 121 11.12 26.33 8.08
C TYR A 121 9.59 26.41 8.14
N LEU A 122 9.00 26.80 9.28
CA LEU A 122 7.54 26.88 9.42
C LEU A 122 6.93 27.85 8.40
N TYR A 123 7.59 28.97 8.16
CA TYR A 123 7.19 29.92 7.12
C TYR A 123 7.26 29.27 5.72
N ALA A 124 8.35 28.58 5.38
CA ALA A 124 8.49 27.91 4.09
C ALA A 124 7.53 26.74 3.92
N GLU A 125 7.26 25.96 4.96
CA GLU A 125 6.27 24.88 4.94
C GLU A 125 4.88 25.44 4.59
N GLU A 126 4.50 26.56 5.17
CA GLU A 126 3.20 27.20 4.90
C GLU A 126 3.12 27.90 3.55
N LYS A 127 4.18 28.62 3.15
CA LYS A 127 4.14 29.51 1.97
C LYS A 127 4.75 28.91 0.71
N LEU A 128 5.49 27.81 0.81
CA LEU A 128 6.20 27.20 -0.32
C LEU A 128 5.82 25.72 -0.50
N LEU A 129 6.00 24.89 0.54
CA LEU A 129 5.81 23.44 0.40
C LEU A 129 4.34 23.04 0.33
N ALA A 130 3.52 23.50 1.27
CA ALA A 130 2.10 23.14 1.31
C ALA A 130 1.32 23.60 0.06
N PRO A 131 1.52 24.83 -0.48
CA PRO A 131 0.86 25.23 -1.73
C PRO A 131 1.29 24.44 -2.96
N SER A 132 2.48 23.82 -2.93
CA SER A 132 3.05 23.08 -4.07
C SER A 132 2.88 21.56 -3.93
N ILE A 133 2.13 21.08 -2.94
CA ILE A 133 2.20 19.68 -2.53
C ILE A 133 1.71 18.70 -3.59
N GLU A 134 0.70 19.05 -4.38
CA GLU A 134 0.21 18.18 -5.45
C GLU A 134 1.28 17.99 -6.54
N LEU A 135 1.99 19.05 -6.93
CA LEU A 135 3.10 18.98 -7.88
C LEU A 135 4.25 18.09 -7.36
N LEU A 136 4.58 18.24 -6.07
CA LEU A 136 5.62 17.42 -5.45
C LEU A 136 5.20 15.95 -5.35
N GLN A 137 3.92 15.68 -5.07
CA GLN A 137 3.37 14.35 -4.97
C GLN A 137 3.37 13.65 -6.34
N ASP A 138 2.98 14.35 -7.41
CA ASP A 138 3.03 13.82 -8.78
C ASP A 138 4.46 13.41 -9.18
N LEU A 139 5.45 14.29 -8.92
CA LEU A 139 6.86 13.96 -9.19
C LEU A 139 7.33 12.77 -8.35
N PHE A 140 6.98 12.73 -7.07
CA PHE A 140 7.32 11.62 -6.19
C PHE A 140 6.85 10.28 -6.76
N GLU A 141 5.59 10.17 -7.15
CA GLU A 141 5.02 8.92 -7.66
C GLU A 141 5.60 8.53 -9.02
N GLN A 142 5.96 9.52 -9.84
CA GLN A 142 6.70 9.30 -11.08
C GLN A 142 8.03 8.61 -10.80
N ARG A 143 8.82 9.19 -9.90
CA ARG A 143 10.15 8.71 -9.55
C ARG A 143 10.14 7.45 -8.68
N ALA A 144 9.16 7.26 -7.81
CA ALA A 144 9.01 6.07 -6.99
C ALA A 144 8.76 4.82 -7.85
N VAL A 145 7.94 4.93 -8.91
CA VAL A 145 7.76 3.84 -9.88
C VAL A 145 9.07 3.53 -10.62
N GLN A 146 9.78 4.56 -11.08
CA GLN A 146 11.08 4.36 -11.75
C GLN A 146 12.10 3.68 -10.82
N GLN A 147 12.16 4.14 -9.57
CA GLN A 147 13.01 3.53 -8.55
C GLN A 147 12.64 2.06 -8.32
N ALA A 148 11.35 1.73 -8.17
CA ALA A 148 10.91 0.36 -7.98
C ALA A 148 11.34 -0.55 -9.13
N LEU A 149 11.13 -0.13 -10.37
CA LEU A 149 11.57 -0.87 -11.56
C LEU A 149 13.09 -1.04 -11.62
N HIS A 150 13.84 0.03 -11.32
CA HIS A 150 15.31 -0.01 -11.27
C HIS A 150 15.83 -0.94 -10.17
N GLN A 151 15.12 -1.04 -9.04
CA GLN A 151 15.45 -1.97 -7.96
C GLN A 151 15.04 -3.42 -8.25
N GLY A 152 14.50 -3.71 -9.44
CA GLY A 152 14.09 -5.06 -9.84
C GLY A 152 12.73 -5.49 -9.32
N LEU A 153 11.91 -4.56 -8.82
CA LEU A 153 10.50 -4.82 -8.52
C LEU A 153 9.68 -4.84 -9.82
N PHE A 154 8.66 -5.69 -9.86
CA PHE A 154 7.80 -5.90 -11.03
C PHE A 154 8.56 -6.27 -12.33
N PRO A 155 9.45 -7.29 -12.29
CA PRO A 155 10.22 -7.71 -13.46
C PRO A 155 9.30 -8.18 -14.58
N VAL A 156 9.42 -7.57 -15.77
CA VAL A 156 8.57 -7.87 -16.93
C VAL A 156 8.78 -9.30 -17.46
N GLY A 157 10.03 -9.78 -17.43
CA GLY A 157 10.39 -11.10 -17.92
C GLY A 157 10.25 -12.24 -16.90
N ALA A 158 9.88 -11.96 -15.64
CA ALA A 158 9.71 -13.02 -14.66
C ALA A 158 8.48 -13.87 -14.98
N ALA A 159 8.57 -15.17 -14.69
CA ALA A 159 7.46 -16.09 -14.86
C ALA A 159 6.25 -15.62 -14.03
N ARG A 160 5.06 -15.64 -14.65
CA ARG A 160 3.81 -15.32 -13.98
C ARG A 160 3.18 -16.58 -13.42
N ASN A 161 3.42 -16.87 -12.16
CA ASN A 161 2.74 -17.94 -11.44
C ASN A 161 1.55 -17.36 -10.66
N TRP A 162 0.33 -17.49 -11.18
CA TRP A 162 -0.89 -16.94 -10.54
C TRP A 162 -1.26 -17.60 -9.22
N VAL A 163 -0.76 -18.81 -8.97
CA VAL A 163 -0.96 -19.55 -7.73
C VAL A 163 0.11 -19.17 -6.72
N ARG A 164 1.36 -18.91 -7.14
CA ARG A 164 2.45 -18.55 -6.24
C ARG A 164 3.21 -17.33 -6.79
N PRO A 165 2.57 -16.15 -6.85
CA PRO A 165 3.24 -14.93 -7.31
C PRO A 165 4.39 -14.59 -6.36
N GLU A 166 5.49 -14.10 -6.91
CA GLU A 166 6.60 -13.62 -6.10
C GLU A 166 6.20 -12.31 -5.39
N ARG A 167 6.72 -12.08 -4.18
CA ARG A 167 6.43 -10.86 -3.40
C ARG A 167 6.69 -9.58 -4.21
N ARG A 168 7.81 -9.53 -4.95
CA ARG A 168 8.20 -8.40 -5.80
C ARG A 168 7.28 -8.15 -7.01
N GLN A 169 6.33 -9.05 -7.29
CA GLN A 169 5.30 -8.88 -8.33
C GLN A 169 3.95 -8.37 -7.76
N LEU A 170 3.87 -8.13 -6.44
CA LEU A 170 2.65 -7.74 -5.74
C LEU A 170 2.77 -6.33 -5.16
N LEU A 171 1.68 -5.57 -5.28
CA LEU A 171 1.48 -4.34 -4.53
C LEU A 171 0.89 -4.67 -3.16
N VAL A 172 1.34 -3.99 -2.13
CA VAL A 172 0.77 -4.09 -0.78
C VAL A 172 0.30 -2.71 -0.36
N GLY A 173 -0.91 -2.62 0.18
CA GLY A 173 -1.41 -1.37 0.72
C GLY A 173 -2.24 -1.56 1.98
N ASP A 174 -2.41 -0.47 2.70
CA ASP A 174 -3.28 -0.37 3.88
C ASP A 174 -3.49 1.11 4.21
N ALA A 175 -4.47 1.41 5.05
CA ALA A 175 -4.64 2.77 5.57
C ALA A 175 -4.40 2.84 7.08
N THR A 176 -3.93 4.00 7.53
CA THR A 176 -3.68 4.28 8.94
C THR A 176 -4.20 5.67 9.32
N VAL A 177 -4.40 5.89 10.61
CA VAL A 177 -4.83 7.16 11.19
C VAL A 177 -3.76 7.67 12.16
N PRO A 178 -2.75 8.41 11.68
CA PRO A 178 -1.81 9.10 12.55
C PRO A 178 -2.55 10.02 13.51
N LYS A 179 -2.26 9.88 14.81
CA LYS A 179 -2.89 10.68 15.85
C LYS A 179 -2.62 12.16 15.62
N ALA A 180 -3.64 12.98 15.83
CA ALA A 180 -3.54 14.43 15.68
C ALA A 180 -2.39 15.02 16.54
N PRO A 181 -1.78 16.14 16.11
CA PRO A 181 -0.70 16.79 16.85
C PRO A 181 -1.08 17.16 18.28
N SER A 182 -2.38 17.41 18.51
CA SER A 182 -2.96 17.76 19.80
C SER A 182 -4.14 16.84 20.12
N LYS A 183 -4.34 16.54 21.41
CA LYS A 183 -5.54 15.87 21.91
C LYS A 183 -6.75 16.83 21.98
N ALA A 184 -6.52 18.14 21.96
CA ALA A 184 -7.58 19.12 22.12
C ALA A 184 -8.56 19.09 20.95
N GLU A 185 -9.84 19.07 21.29
CA GLU A 185 -10.98 19.17 20.36
C GLU A 185 -11.54 20.59 20.31
N HIS A 186 -11.44 21.31 21.43
CA HIS A 186 -11.88 22.69 21.57
C HIS A 186 -10.67 23.62 21.77
N ALA A 187 -10.77 24.83 21.20
CA ALA A 187 -9.73 25.85 21.31
C ALA A 187 -9.63 26.43 22.73
N PHE A 188 -10.68 26.28 23.53
CA PHE A 188 -10.75 26.76 24.91
C PHE A 188 -11.35 25.67 25.79
N THR A 189 -10.77 25.48 26.97
CA THR A 189 -11.34 24.65 28.03
C THR A 189 -11.24 25.41 29.35
N VAL A 190 -12.28 25.32 30.18
CA VAL A 190 -12.25 25.87 31.54
C VAL A 190 -11.65 24.83 32.47
N ASP A 191 -10.64 25.21 33.24
CA ASP A 191 -10.16 24.38 34.36
C ASP A 191 -11.26 24.33 35.43
N THR A 192 -11.78 23.14 35.72
CA THR A 192 -12.92 22.96 36.62
C THR A 192 -12.60 23.28 38.08
N ALA A 193 -11.32 23.30 38.47
CA ALA A 193 -10.90 23.61 39.82
C ALA A 193 -10.59 25.11 40.01
N THR A 194 -10.03 25.76 39.00
CA THR A 194 -9.60 27.17 39.10
C THR A 194 -10.50 28.16 38.35
N GLY A 195 -11.37 27.69 37.47
CA GLY A 195 -12.16 28.53 36.56
C GLY A 195 -11.35 29.18 35.43
N GLU A 196 -10.05 28.90 35.33
CA GLU A 196 -9.17 29.52 34.34
C GLU A 196 -9.44 28.98 32.92
N MET A 197 -9.57 29.90 31.95
CA MET A 197 -9.68 29.52 30.54
C MET A 197 -8.31 29.19 29.95
N ARG A 198 -8.09 27.91 29.61
CA ARG A 198 -6.88 27.46 28.91
C ARG A 198 -7.11 27.42 27.41
N ARG A 199 -6.21 28.06 26.65
CA ARG A 199 -6.21 28.04 25.19
C ARG A 199 -5.41 26.86 24.66
N HIS A 200 -6.00 26.09 23.76
CA HIS A 200 -5.38 24.93 23.11
C HIS A 200 -5.26 25.14 21.61
N ARG A 201 -4.24 24.50 21.02
CA ARG A 201 -4.15 24.40 19.56
C ARG A 201 -4.91 23.16 19.10
N VAL A 202 -5.94 23.37 18.30
CA VAL A 202 -6.73 22.31 17.66
C VAL A 202 -6.22 22.08 16.24
N ASP A 203 -6.15 20.83 15.83
CA ASP A 203 -5.89 20.48 14.43
C ASP A 203 -7.20 20.51 13.63
N PRO A 204 -7.36 21.43 12.66
CA PRO A 204 -8.60 21.56 11.90
C PRO A 204 -8.87 20.38 10.95
N ALA A 205 -7.84 19.58 10.64
CA ALA A 205 -7.99 18.41 9.76
C ALA A 205 -8.39 17.14 10.52
N ALA A 206 -8.24 17.12 11.85
CA ALA A 206 -8.41 15.90 12.63
C ALA A 206 -9.89 15.54 12.80
N ARG A 207 -10.22 14.28 12.48
CA ARG A 207 -11.54 13.66 12.65
C ARG A 207 -11.44 12.43 13.54
N LEU A 208 -12.58 11.95 14.04
CA LEU A 208 -12.68 10.68 14.74
C LEU A 208 -12.83 9.55 13.73
N TYR A 209 -12.01 8.52 13.90
CA TYR A 209 -12.07 7.30 13.12
C TYR A 209 -12.18 6.11 14.07
N TYR A 210 -12.98 5.12 13.68
CA TYR A 210 -13.03 3.83 14.36
C TYR A 210 -11.93 2.93 13.79
N GLU A 211 -11.02 2.49 14.63
CA GLU A 211 -10.08 1.42 14.27
C GLU A 211 -10.85 0.09 14.31
N ASN A 212 -10.98 -0.55 13.15
CA ASN A 212 -11.53 -1.90 13.06
C ASN A 212 -10.41 -2.89 13.38
N GLY A 213 -10.56 -3.70 14.44
CA GLY A 213 -9.55 -4.70 14.79
C GLY A 213 -9.70 -5.38 16.15
N GLU A 214 -10.47 -4.83 17.09
CA GLU A 214 -10.68 -5.43 18.41
C GLU A 214 -12.17 -5.45 18.78
N LYS A 215 -12.54 -6.34 19.74
CA LYS A 215 -13.91 -6.46 20.26
C LYS A 215 -14.45 -5.15 20.86
N GLU A 216 -13.57 -4.19 21.15
CA GLU A 216 -13.89 -2.81 21.51
C GLU A 216 -13.41 -1.86 20.40
N LYS A 217 -14.31 -1.01 19.90
CA LYS A 217 -13.97 0.00 18.90
C LYS A 217 -13.06 1.06 19.53
N ARG A 218 -11.76 1.01 19.24
CA ARG A 218 -10.84 2.10 19.62
C ARG A 218 -11.06 3.30 18.71
N LEU A 219 -11.28 4.46 19.34
CA LEU A 219 -11.42 5.74 18.65
C LEU A 219 -10.04 6.40 18.49
N ALA A 220 -9.65 6.65 17.24
CA ALA A 220 -8.46 7.41 16.90
C ALA A 220 -8.86 8.79 16.36
N ARG A 221 -8.34 9.86 16.97
CA ARG A 221 -8.49 11.23 16.48
C ARG A 221 -7.27 11.62 15.66
N GLY A 222 -7.45 11.87 14.36
CA GLY A 222 -6.35 12.10 13.43
C GLY A 222 -6.80 12.37 12.00
N THR A 223 -5.91 12.17 11.04
CA THR A 223 -6.23 12.17 9.60
C THR A 223 -5.96 10.78 9.04
N LYS A 224 -6.73 10.32 8.06
CA LYS A 224 -6.60 8.95 7.54
C LYS A 224 -5.82 8.95 6.23
N TRP A 225 -4.88 8.03 6.10
CA TRP A 225 -3.96 7.98 4.96
C TRP A 225 -3.78 6.55 4.46
N PHE A 226 -3.89 6.38 3.15
CA PHE A 226 -3.59 5.14 2.46
C PHE A 226 -2.15 5.16 1.94
N PHE A 227 -1.43 4.05 2.14
CA PHE A 227 -0.12 3.80 1.59
C PHE A 227 -0.18 2.63 0.61
N ALA A 228 0.50 2.76 -0.54
CA ALA A 228 0.81 1.63 -1.41
C ALA A 228 2.33 1.50 -1.52
N SER A 229 2.83 0.27 -1.41
CA SER A 229 4.24 -0.04 -1.53
C SER A 229 4.47 -1.36 -2.23
N ALA A 230 5.71 -1.57 -2.65
CA ALA A 230 6.21 -2.83 -3.18
C ALA A 230 7.54 -3.14 -2.50
N ARG A 231 7.88 -4.43 -2.42
CA ARG A 231 9.05 -4.85 -1.66
C ARG A 231 9.56 -6.20 -2.15
N ASP A 232 10.89 -6.32 -2.15
CA ASP A 232 11.59 -7.60 -2.27
C ASP A 232 11.95 -8.16 -0.88
N ASP A 233 12.63 -9.29 -0.77
CA ASP A 233 12.80 -9.97 0.52
C ASP A 233 13.66 -9.22 1.56
N GLY A 234 14.50 -8.27 1.15
CA GLY A 234 15.33 -7.47 2.06
C GLY A 234 14.54 -6.48 2.93
N TYR A 235 15.04 -6.20 4.14
CA TYR A 235 14.38 -5.28 5.11
C TYR A 235 14.17 -3.87 4.55
N TRP A 236 15.24 -3.24 4.10
CA TRP A 236 15.20 -1.88 3.54
C TRP A 236 14.87 -1.83 2.06
N GLN A 237 14.44 -2.93 1.42
CA GLN A 237 14.14 -2.97 -0.02
C GLN A 237 12.68 -2.63 -0.35
N ARG A 238 12.00 -1.91 0.55
CA ARG A 238 10.65 -1.39 0.29
C ARG A 238 10.75 -0.12 -0.55
N VAL A 239 9.85 0.04 -1.50
CA VAL A 239 9.61 1.31 -2.18
C VAL A 239 8.15 1.68 -1.95
N ILE A 240 7.93 2.82 -1.27
CA ILE A 240 6.61 3.42 -1.13
C ILE A 240 6.29 4.11 -2.45
N LEU A 241 5.16 3.74 -3.05
CA LEU A 241 4.76 4.13 -4.41
C LEU A 241 3.68 5.20 -4.41
N ALA A 242 2.83 5.23 -3.39
CA ALA A 242 1.78 6.23 -3.25
C ALA A 242 1.45 6.48 -1.79
N VAL A 243 1.09 7.73 -1.49
CA VAL A 243 0.49 8.16 -0.23
C VAL A 243 -0.73 9.00 -0.57
N ARG A 244 -1.89 8.67 0.00
CA ARG A 244 -3.17 9.35 -0.31
C ARG A 244 -3.92 9.69 0.96
N HIS A 245 -4.46 10.90 1.01
CA HIS A 245 -5.44 11.25 2.02
C HIS A 245 -6.74 10.49 1.77
N VAL A 246 -7.30 9.92 2.82
CA VAL A 246 -8.64 9.34 2.81
C VAL A 246 -9.56 10.36 3.48
N ALA A 247 -10.23 11.18 2.68
CA ALA A 247 -11.01 12.30 3.19
C ALA A 247 -12.15 11.87 4.12
N GLY A 248 -12.77 10.71 3.84
CA GLY A 248 -13.93 10.22 4.56
C GLY A 248 -15.20 11.02 4.25
N GLY A 249 -16.31 10.31 4.05
CA GLY A 249 -17.63 10.85 3.72
C GLY A 249 -18.49 9.80 3.00
N ASP A 250 -19.70 10.17 2.59
CA ASP A 250 -20.67 9.24 1.96
C ASP A 250 -20.19 8.66 0.61
N TYR A 251 -19.23 9.32 -0.05
CA TYR A 251 -18.80 9.02 -1.43
C TYR A 251 -17.37 8.47 -1.57
N GLU A 252 -16.53 8.51 -0.54
CA GLU A 252 -15.12 8.09 -0.64
C GLU A 252 -14.68 7.34 0.62
N ASP A 253 -14.85 6.02 0.59
CA ASP A 253 -14.31 5.12 1.59
C ASP A 253 -12.84 4.76 1.27
N GLU A 254 -12.17 4.18 2.27
CA GLU A 254 -10.78 3.75 2.17
C GLU A 254 -10.54 2.78 1.00
N ALA A 255 -11.49 1.87 0.77
CA ALA A 255 -11.38 0.85 -0.25
C ALA A 255 -11.43 1.46 -1.66
N ALA A 256 -12.24 2.50 -1.88
CA ALA A 256 -12.27 3.23 -3.14
C ALA A 256 -10.94 3.94 -3.42
N VAL A 257 -10.32 4.55 -2.40
CA VAL A 257 -8.97 5.16 -2.53
C VAL A 257 -7.92 4.11 -2.89
N ALA A 258 -7.96 2.95 -2.22
CA ALA A 258 -7.05 1.84 -2.49
C ALA A 258 -7.23 1.29 -3.91
N VAL A 259 -8.47 1.02 -4.34
CA VAL A 259 -8.77 0.53 -5.71
C VAL A 259 -8.29 1.50 -6.76
N ARG A 260 -8.54 2.82 -6.61
CA ARG A 260 -8.03 3.83 -7.55
C ARG A 260 -6.51 3.84 -7.60
N SER A 261 -5.85 3.82 -6.45
CA SER A 261 -4.39 3.87 -6.35
C SER A 261 -3.74 2.62 -6.99
N PHE A 262 -4.23 1.42 -6.67
CA PHE A 262 -3.75 0.18 -7.30
C PHE A 262 -4.03 0.12 -8.80
N SER A 263 -5.16 0.65 -9.25
CA SER A 263 -5.50 0.71 -10.68
C SER A 263 -4.56 1.65 -11.44
N GLN A 264 -4.18 2.79 -10.85
CA GLN A 264 -3.22 3.72 -11.45
C GLN A 264 -1.80 3.16 -11.45
N LEU A 265 -1.36 2.58 -10.34
CA LEU A 265 -0.02 1.98 -10.21
C LEU A 265 0.16 0.79 -11.16
N SER A 266 -0.82 -0.11 -11.24
CA SER A 266 -0.70 -1.31 -12.09
C SER A 266 -0.51 -0.99 -13.58
N ARG A 267 -1.10 0.11 -14.08
CA ARG A 267 -0.88 0.59 -15.47
C ARG A 267 0.55 1.04 -15.74
N ARG A 268 1.28 1.44 -14.69
CA ARG A 268 2.66 1.93 -14.75
C ARG A 268 3.69 0.87 -14.35
N LEU A 269 3.23 -0.30 -13.91
CA LEU A 269 4.04 -1.40 -13.39
C LEU A 269 3.78 -2.68 -14.22
N PRO A 270 4.45 -2.86 -15.35
CA PRO A 270 4.13 -3.93 -16.32
C PRO A 270 4.25 -5.36 -15.76
N GLY A 271 5.11 -5.58 -14.76
CA GLY A 271 5.24 -6.87 -14.06
C GLY A 271 4.30 -7.05 -12.86
N CYS A 272 3.40 -6.10 -12.59
CA CYS A 272 2.43 -6.19 -11.50
C CYS A 272 1.42 -7.31 -11.77
N MET A 273 1.39 -8.30 -10.88
CA MET A 273 0.45 -9.42 -10.94
C MET A 273 -0.76 -9.21 -10.05
N GLY A 274 -0.62 -8.48 -8.94
CA GLY A 274 -1.71 -8.43 -7.97
C GLY A 274 -1.50 -7.45 -6.85
N VAL A 275 -2.48 -7.46 -5.95
CA VAL A 275 -2.52 -6.60 -4.77
C VAL A 275 -2.82 -7.42 -3.52
N ILE A 276 -2.29 -6.96 -2.40
CA ILE A 276 -2.58 -7.46 -1.06
C ILE A 276 -3.19 -6.32 -0.26
N TYR A 277 -4.36 -6.57 0.32
CA TYR A 277 -5.10 -5.59 1.11
C TYR A 277 -5.86 -6.24 2.27
N ASP A 278 -6.30 -5.45 3.26
CA ASP A 278 -7.08 -5.98 4.38
C ASP A 278 -8.49 -6.47 3.96
N GLY A 279 -9.20 -7.05 4.93
CA GLY A 279 -10.62 -7.39 4.89
C GLY A 279 -11.57 -6.20 4.65
N ALA A 280 -11.08 -4.96 4.49
CA ALA A 280 -11.90 -3.85 4.02
C ALA A 280 -12.37 -4.04 2.55
N PHE A 281 -11.67 -4.86 1.76
CA PHE A 281 -12.12 -5.19 0.41
C PHE A 281 -13.37 -6.07 0.40
N ARG A 282 -14.36 -5.64 -0.37
CA ARG A 282 -15.61 -6.36 -0.67
C ARG A 282 -15.61 -6.80 -2.12
N GLY A 283 -16.63 -7.56 -2.52
CA GLY A 283 -16.78 -8.12 -3.85
C GLY A 283 -16.72 -7.06 -4.95
N VAL A 284 -17.26 -5.86 -4.71
CA VAL A 284 -17.17 -4.74 -5.66
C VAL A 284 -15.74 -4.25 -5.89
N HIS A 285 -14.90 -4.23 -4.84
CA HIS A 285 -13.49 -3.83 -4.92
C HIS A 285 -12.66 -4.91 -5.62
N ARG A 286 -12.90 -6.18 -5.25
CA ARG A 286 -12.27 -7.35 -5.88
C ARG A 286 -12.60 -7.43 -7.37
N ASP A 287 -13.87 -7.26 -7.73
CA ASP A 287 -14.34 -7.24 -9.12
C ASP A 287 -13.62 -6.18 -9.95
N ALA A 288 -13.55 -4.95 -9.45
CA ALA A 288 -12.90 -3.84 -10.13
C ALA A 288 -11.42 -4.13 -10.46
N LEU A 289 -10.67 -4.68 -9.51
CA LEU A 289 -9.25 -4.99 -9.69
C LEU A 289 -9.03 -6.27 -10.52
N ALA A 290 -9.85 -7.30 -10.32
CA ALA A 290 -9.76 -8.53 -11.11
C ALA A 290 -10.05 -8.30 -12.59
N ARG A 291 -10.96 -7.36 -12.92
CA ARG A 291 -11.22 -6.91 -14.30
C ARG A 291 -10.00 -6.29 -14.98
N LEU A 292 -9.11 -5.66 -14.21
CA LEU A 292 -7.83 -5.12 -14.70
C LEU A 292 -6.74 -6.20 -14.87
N GLY A 293 -7.04 -7.45 -14.51
CA GLY A 293 -6.08 -8.55 -14.58
C GLY A 293 -5.18 -8.65 -13.36
N LEU A 294 -5.59 -8.06 -12.23
CA LEU A 294 -4.90 -8.19 -10.96
C LEU A 294 -5.42 -9.37 -10.16
N LEU A 295 -4.52 -10.09 -9.53
CA LEU A 295 -4.80 -11.00 -8.44
C LEU A 295 -5.11 -10.20 -7.19
N VAL A 296 -6.25 -10.47 -6.53
CA VAL A 296 -6.62 -9.76 -5.29
C VAL A 296 -6.54 -10.72 -4.11
N ILE A 297 -5.63 -10.43 -3.18
CA ILE A 297 -5.38 -11.24 -1.99
C ILE A 297 -5.83 -10.44 -0.77
N ASN A 298 -6.96 -10.81 -0.20
CA ASN A 298 -7.52 -10.23 1.02
C ASN A 298 -8.26 -11.31 1.82
N ARG A 299 -8.63 -11.01 3.06
CA ARG A 299 -9.53 -11.88 3.84
C ARG A 299 -10.95 -11.82 3.30
N GLN A 300 -11.64 -12.95 3.37
CA GLN A 300 -13.06 -13.05 3.13
C GLN A 300 -13.80 -12.31 4.25
N HIS A 301 -14.81 -11.53 3.89
CA HIS A 301 -15.59 -10.80 4.89
C HIS A 301 -16.39 -11.79 5.75
N GLY A 302 -16.24 -11.71 7.08
CA GLY A 302 -16.78 -12.71 8.01
C GLY A 302 -18.31 -12.84 8.02
N SER A 303 -19.04 -11.88 7.45
CA SER A 303 -20.50 -11.94 7.33
C SER A 303 -21.00 -12.74 6.12
N VAL A 304 -20.10 -13.23 5.25
CA VAL A 304 -20.49 -13.96 4.04
C VAL A 304 -20.94 -15.37 4.43
N LYS A 305 -22.23 -15.65 4.23
CA LYS A 305 -22.83 -16.97 4.44
C LYS A 305 -22.71 -17.84 3.18
N PRO A 306 -22.72 -19.18 3.32
CA PRO A 306 -22.78 -20.07 2.18
C PRO A 306 -23.95 -19.75 1.25
N ARG A 307 -23.74 -19.86 -0.06
CA ARG A 307 -24.77 -19.55 -1.06
C ARG A 307 -24.80 -20.61 -2.15
N ALA A 308 -25.99 -21.11 -2.47
CA ALA A 308 -26.20 -22.03 -3.58
C ALA A 308 -25.66 -21.43 -4.89
N TYR A 309 -24.89 -22.21 -5.63
CA TYR A 309 -24.24 -21.77 -6.84
C TYR A 309 -24.94 -22.32 -8.09
N GLU A 310 -24.91 -23.64 -8.25
CA GLU A 310 -25.41 -24.32 -9.44
C GLU A 310 -25.58 -25.82 -9.19
N LEU A 311 -26.58 -26.42 -9.84
CA LEU A 311 -26.76 -27.86 -9.87
C LEU A 311 -26.24 -28.43 -11.18
N LEU A 312 -25.15 -29.19 -11.13
CA LEU A 312 -24.58 -29.85 -12.31
C LEU A 312 -25.18 -31.24 -12.51
N ARG A 313 -25.38 -31.60 -13.78
CA ARG A 313 -25.87 -32.91 -14.21
C ARG A 313 -24.91 -33.50 -15.24
N PHE A 314 -24.20 -34.55 -14.86
CA PHE A 314 -23.31 -35.31 -15.76
C PHE A 314 -23.89 -36.70 -15.96
N GLY A 315 -24.70 -36.86 -17.01
CA GLY A 315 -25.44 -38.12 -17.23
C GLY A 315 -26.32 -38.46 -16.03
N ARG A 316 -25.95 -39.51 -15.28
CA ARG A 316 -26.64 -39.98 -14.06
C ARG A 316 -26.17 -39.29 -12.78
N CYS A 317 -25.09 -38.52 -12.83
CA CYS A 317 -24.51 -37.84 -11.67
C CYS A 317 -25.19 -36.49 -11.44
N ARG A 318 -25.40 -36.14 -10.18
CA ARG A 318 -25.95 -34.86 -9.75
C ARG A 318 -25.03 -34.25 -8.69
N HIS A 319 -24.51 -33.06 -8.94
CA HIS A 319 -23.61 -32.35 -8.02
C HIS A 319 -24.23 -31.00 -7.67
N ASP A 320 -24.47 -30.78 -6.38
CA ASP A 320 -25.10 -29.56 -5.87
C ASP A 320 -24.03 -28.62 -5.32
N LEU A 321 -23.65 -27.64 -6.14
CA LEU A 321 -22.53 -26.76 -5.85
C LEU A 321 -22.97 -25.52 -5.09
N TRP A 322 -22.15 -25.15 -4.12
CA TRP A 322 -22.31 -24.01 -3.23
C TRP A 322 -21.02 -23.19 -3.20
N CYS A 323 -21.15 -21.90 -2.91
CA CYS A 323 -20.02 -21.06 -2.55
C CYS A 323 -19.89 -21.04 -1.03
N ASP A 324 -18.72 -21.40 -0.53
CA ASP A 324 -18.39 -21.37 0.90
C ASP A 324 -16.92 -21.00 1.09
N GLN A 325 -16.61 -20.20 2.11
CA GLN A 325 -15.24 -19.78 2.45
C GLN A 325 -14.40 -19.29 1.25
N GLY A 326 -15.01 -18.53 0.33
CA GLY A 326 -14.31 -17.99 -0.83
C GLY A 326 -14.08 -18.98 -1.98
N ARG A 327 -14.66 -20.19 -1.96
CA ARG A 327 -14.48 -21.24 -2.98
C ARG A 327 -15.76 -22.02 -3.26
N ILE A 328 -15.68 -22.93 -4.24
CA ILE A 328 -16.75 -23.88 -4.52
C ILE A 328 -16.64 -25.09 -3.58
N ALA A 329 -17.78 -25.49 -3.04
CA ALA A 329 -18.00 -26.70 -2.26
C ALA A 329 -19.20 -27.48 -2.84
N GLU A 330 -19.21 -28.79 -2.65
CA GLU A 330 -20.35 -29.64 -2.96
C GLU A 330 -21.15 -29.90 -1.69
N ARG A 331 -22.47 -29.76 -1.78
CA ARG A 331 -23.37 -30.13 -0.69
C ARG A 331 -23.59 -31.63 -0.70
N VAL A 332 -23.19 -32.27 0.39
CA VAL A 332 -23.37 -33.71 0.62
C VAL A 332 -24.41 -33.90 1.71
N LEU A 333 -25.45 -34.69 1.42
CA LEU A 333 -26.47 -35.08 2.40
C LEU A 333 -25.90 -36.21 3.27
N LEU A 334 -26.12 -36.11 4.57
CA LEU A 334 -25.76 -37.10 5.56
C LEU A 334 -26.98 -37.99 5.88
N ASP A 335 -26.72 -39.18 6.43
CA ASP A 335 -27.76 -40.17 6.74
C ASP A 335 -28.78 -39.69 7.80
N ASP A 336 -28.39 -38.69 8.62
CA ASP A 336 -29.24 -38.04 9.61
C ASP A 336 -30.17 -36.96 9.04
N GLY A 337 -30.15 -36.77 7.72
CA GLY A 337 -30.95 -35.76 7.02
C GLY A 337 -30.34 -34.35 7.03
N THR A 338 -29.19 -34.16 7.67
CA THR A 338 -28.43 -32.91 7.60
C THR A 338 -27.55 -32.86 6.36
N SER A 339 -26.88 -31.73 6.11
CA SER A 339 -25.96 -31.60 4.98
C SER A 339 -24.69 -30.89 5.37
N THR A 340 -23.57 -31.33 4.80
CA THR A 340 -22.27 -30.66 4.92
C THR A 340 -21.80 -30.12 3.58
N LEU A 341 -20.93 -29.11 3.62
CA LEU A 341 -20.30 -28.54 2.43
C LEU A 341 -18.85 -29.03 2.37
N ILE A 342 -18.54 -29.83 1.35
CA ILE A 342 -17.20 -30.38 1.13
C ILE A 342 -16.50 -29.56 0.05
N PRO A 343 -15.35 -28.91 0.33
CA PRO A 343 -14.62 -28.15 -0.68
C PRO A 343 -14.28 -28.98 -1.92
N VAL A 344 -14.58 -28.46 -3.11
CA VAL A 344 -14.24 -29.12 -4.38
C VAL A 344 -12.80 -28.78 -4.76
N PRO A 345 -11.92 -29.76 -5.07
CA PRO A 345 -10.54 -29.50 -5.48
C PRO A 345 -10.44 -28.54 -6.67
N VAL A 346 -9.54 -27.55 -6.58
CA VAL A 346 -9.16 -26.71 -7.72
C VAL A 346 -7.86 -27.28 -8.31
N SER A 347 -7.90 -27.75 -9.55
CA SER A 347 -6.71 -28.26 -10.24
C SER A 347 -5.91 -27.16 -10.92
N ARG A 348 -6.55 -26.02 -11.25
CA ARG A 348 -5.90 -24.89 -11.92
C ARG A 348 -6.62 -23.57 -11.68
N LEU A 349 -5.83 -22.51 -11.46
CA LEU A 349 -6.27 -21.12 -11.63
C LEU A 349 -5.90 -20.64 -13.04
N GLU A 350 -6.90 -20.38 -13.88
CA GLU A 350 -6.70 -19.81 -15.20
C GLU A 350 -6.91 -18.30 -15.19
N HIS A 351 -5.95 -17.56 -15.74
CA HIS A 351 -6.10 -16.16 -16.12
C HIS A 351 -6.18 -16.06 -17.64
N ARG A 352 -7.17 -15.33 -18.15
CA ARG A 352 -7.29 -14.99 -19.57
C ARG A 352 -7.35 -13.49 -19.73
N GLN A 353 -6.31 -12.91 -20.30
CA GLN A 353 -6.30 -11.50 -20.66
C GLN A 353 -7.22 -11.28 -21.87
N GLY A 354 -8.23 -10.42 -21.71
CA GLY A 354 -9.07 -9.97 -22.81
C GLY A 354 -8.75 -8.54 -23.24
N ARG A 355 -9.34 -8.10 -24.36
CA ARG A 355 -9.13 -6.75 -24.91
C ARG A 355 -9.64 -5.65 -23.98
N THR A 356 -10.79 -5.86 -23.35
CA THR A 356 -11.45 -4.86 -22.50
C THR A 356 -11.36 -5.18 -21.00
N LYS A 357 -11.19 -6.45 -20.66
CA LYS A 357 -11.07 -6.93 -19.29
C LYS A 357 -10.44 -8.32 -19.25
N SER A 358 -9.88 -8.68 -18.11
CA SER A 358 -9.43 -10.04 -17.84
C SER A 358 -10.57 -10.93 -17.38
N ARG A 359 -10.36 -12.24 -17.44
CA ARG A 359 -11.27 -13.26 -16.91
C ARG A 359 -10.47 -14.29 -16.12
N TRP A 360 -11.09 -14.81 -15.07
CA TRP A 360 -10.47 -15.73 -14.13
C TRP A 360 -11.34 -16.96 -13.94
N TYR A 361 -10.72 -18.13 -13.88
CA TYR A 361 -11.43 -19.38 -13.71
C TYR A 361 -10.71 -20.31 -12.74
N HIS A 362 -11.50 -21.02 -11.93
CA HIS A 362 -11.06 -22.26 -11.30
C HIS A 362 -11.47 -23.43 -12.20
N LEU A 363 -10.51 -24.28 -12.52
CA LEU A 363 -10.77 -25.60 -13.06
C LEU A 363 -10.96 -26.55 -11.87
N LEU A 364 -12.17 -27.05 -11.71
CA LEU A 364 -12.56 -27.93 -10.63
C LEU A 364 -12.42 -29.38 -11.07
N LEU A 365 -11.96 -30.23 -10.14
CA LEU A 365 -12.05 -31.68 -10.26
C LEU A 365 -13.07 -32.16 -9.22
N ILE A 366 -14.28 -32.47 -9.67
CA ILE A 366 -15.39 -32.93 -8.82
C ILE A 366 -15.25 -34.45 -8.65
N PRO A 367 -14.94 -34.94 -7.43
CA PRO A 367 -14.88 -36.37 -7.17
C PRO A 367 -16.28 -36.99 -7.30
N CYS A 368 -16.41 -38.07 -8.06
CA CYS A 368 -17.69 -38.75 -8.23
C CYS A 368 -17.48 -40.26 -8.35
N ARG A 369 -18.42 -41.03 -7.78
CA ARG A 369 -18.42 -42.50 -7.84
C ARG A 369 -18.48 -43.08 -9.26
N HIS A 370 -18.90 -42.28 -10.23
CA HIS A 370 -18.99 -42.64 -11.65
C HIS A 370 -17.80 -42.13 -12.47
N GLY A 371 -16.71 -41.71 -11.79
CA GLY A 371 -15.54 -41.09 -12.40
C GLY A 371 -15.53 -39.57 -12.19
N ALA A 372 -14.35 -39.00 -11.95
CA ALA A 372 -14.20 -37.58 -11.66
C ALA A 372 -14.68 -36.71 -12.84
N HIS A 373 -15.31 -35.57 -12.52
CA HIS A 373 -15.80 -34.62 -13.52
C HIS A 373 -15.00 -33.33 -13.47
N THR A 374 -14.66 -32.79 -14.64
CA THR A 374 -14.02 -31.49 -14.73
C THR A 374 -15.07 -30.40 -14.97
N TYR A 375 -15.01 -29.32 -14.19
CA TYR A 375 -15.91 -28.18 -14.37
C TYR A 375 -15.16 -26.86 -14.25
N ARG A 376 -15.42 -25.93 -15.17
CA ARG A 376 -14.75 -24.62 -15.17
C ARG A 376 -15.68 -23.56 -14.60
N VAL A 377 -15.33 -23.00 -13.45
CA VAL A 377 -16.08 -21.95 -12.77
C VAL A 377 -15.36 -20.61 -12.93
N GLN A 378 -16.10 -19.57 -13.33
CA GLN A 378 -15.57 -18.22 -13.31
C GLN A 378 -15.44 -17.72 -11.87
N VAL A 379 -14.37 -17.00 -11.56
CA VAL A 379 -14.11 -16.40 -10.23
C VAL A 379 -13.66 -14.94 -10.34
N GLY A 380 -13.61 -14.23 -9.22
CA GLY A 380 -13.05 -12.88 -9.10
C GLY A 380 -13.83 -11.75 -9.76
N ILE A 381 -14.70 -12.03 -10.75
CA ILE A 381 -15.46 -11.02 -11.51
C ILE A 381 -16.94 -11.33 -11.49
N THR A 382 -17.77 -10.40 -11.06
CA THR A 382 -19.24 -10.48 -11.13
C THR A 382 -19.70 -10.14 -12.54
N THR A 383 -20.26 -11.11 -13.26
CA THR A 383 -20.70 -10.90 -14.65
C THR A 383 -21.92 -9.98 -14.78
N THR A 384 -21.89 -9.12 -15.78
CA THR A 384 -22.99 -8.23 -16.20
C THR A 384 -23.66 -8.77 -17.47
N PRO A 385 -24.82 -8.25 -17.91
CA PRO A 385 -25.49 -8.76 -19.12
C PRO A 385 -24.61 -8.70 -20.38
N SER A 386 -23.76 -7.67 -20.50
CA SER A 386 -22.80 -7.54 -21.62
C SER A 386 -21.71 -8.60 -21.60
N ASP A 387 -21.50 -9.28 -20.47
CA ASP A 387 -20.49 -10.32 -20.31
C ASP A 387 -20.98 -11.71 -20.74
N ARG A 388 -22.30 -11.89 -20.88
CA ARG A 388 -22.96 -13.17 -21.19
C ARG A 388 -23.85 -13.03 -22.43
N ILE A 389 -23.27 -13.32 -23.59
CA ILE A 389 -23.95 -13.22 -24.90
C ILE A 389 -24.51 -14.59 -25.37
N GLY A 390 -24.17 -15.69 -24.69
CA GLY A 390 -24.59 -17.04 -25.09
C GLY A 390 -26.00 -17.43 -24.66
N THR A 391 -26.54 -18.44 -25.33
CA THR A 391 -27.80 -19.12 -24.99
C THR A 391 -27.53 -20.53 -24.49
N ASP A 392 -28.37 -20.99 -23.58
CA ASP A 392 -28.43 -22.39 -23.14
C ASP A 392 -28.87 -23.27 -24.31
N PRO A 393 -28.06 -24.23 -24.77
CA PRO A 393 -28.42 -25.11 -25.89
C PRO A 393 -29.67 -25.94 -25.62
N ALA A 394 -29.96 -26.27 -24.36
CA ALA A 394 -31.10 -27.12 -23.99
C ALA A 394 -32.41 -26.33 -23.92
N THR A 395 -32.36 -25.05 -23.55
CA THR A 395 -33.57 -24.24 -23.36
C THR A 395 -33.74 -23.12 -24.40
N GLY A 396 -32.73 -22.86 -25.22
CA GLY A 396 -32.67 -21.75 -26.17
C GLY A 396 -32.62 -20.36 -25.52
N ARG A 397 -32.65 -20.28 -24.18
CA ARG A 397 -32.72 -19.01 -23.45
C ARG A 397 -31.33 -18.42 -23.24
N ARG A 398 -31.21 -17.09 -23.26
CA ARG A 398 -29.96 -16.41 -22.89
C ARG A 398 -29.53 -16.81 -21.48
N PHE A 399 -28.23 -17.07 -21.29
CA PHE A 399 -27.68 -17.23 -19.95
C PHE A 399 -27.83 -15.92 -19.16
N LYS A 400 -28.50 -15.99 -18.01
CA LYS A 400 -28.54 -14.87 -17.07
C LYS A 400 -27.13 -14.60 -16.52
N SER A 401 -26.75 -13.34 -16.50
CA SER A 401 -25.55 -12.86 -15.82
C SER A 401 -25.68 -12.93 -14.30
N ASP A 402 -24.57 -12.77 -13.60
CA ASP A 402 -24.53 -12.75 -12.13
C ASP A 402 -25.39 -11.61 -11.55
N THR A 403 -25.35 -10.42 -12.15
CA THR A 403 -26.19 -9.28 -11.75
C THR A 403 -27.68 -9.56 -11.94
N GLU A 404 -28.08 -10.27 -13.00
CA GLU A 404 -29.48 -10.66 -13.22
C GLU A 404 -29.96 -11.79 -12.29
N ARG A 405 -29.02 -12.49 -11.66
CA ARG A 405 -29.27 -13.52 -10.66
C ARG A 405 -29.14 -12.99 -9.23
N ASP A 406 -28.89 -11.69 -9.07
CA ASP A 406 -28.57 -11.07 -7.78
C ASP A 406 -27.39 -11.76 -7.05
N PHE A 407 -26.41 -12.25 -7.81
CA PHE A 407 -25.30 -13.04 -7.28
C PHE A 407 -23.98 -12.27 -7.42
N HIS A 408 -23.48 -11.66 -6.35
CA HIS A 408 -22.18 -10.99 -6.38
C HIS A 408 -21.02 -11.99 -6.34
N ARG A 409 -20.66 -12.59 -7.48
CA ARG A 409 -19.64 -13.64 -7.57
C ARG A 409 -18.32 -13.29 -6.89
N ALA A 410 -17.81 -12.09 -7.11
CA ALA A 410 -16.57 -11.63 -6.49
C ALA A 410 -16.69 -11.48 -4.96
N GLU A 411 -17.92 -11.41 -4.40
CA GLU A 411 -18.15 -11.45 -2.96
C GLU A 411 -17.96 -12.87 -2.39
N TYR A 412 -18.41 -13.89 -3.12
CA TYR A 412 -18.44 -15.28 -2.65
C TYR A 412 -17.25 -16.13 -3.08
N LEU A 413 -16.57 -15.79 -4.18
CA LEU A 413 -15.47 -16.57 -4.76
C LEU A 413 -14.21 -15.72 -4.92
N GLN A 414 -13.14 -16.14 -4.24
CA GLN A 414 -11.81 -15.54 -4.33
C GLN A 414 -10.98 -16.21 -5.44
N GLN A 415 -10.03 -15.48 -6.03
CA GLN A 415 -9.07 -16.07 -6.97
C GLN A 415 -8.16 -17.08 -6.27
N ILE A 416 -7.74 -16.76 -5.04
CA ILE A 416 -7.04 -17.65 -4.12
C ILE A 416 -7.88 -17.70 -2.83
N PRO A 417 -8.52 -18.83 -2.51
CA PRO A 417 -9.35 -18.95 -1.31
C PRO A 417 -8.56 -18.82 -0.01
N GLU A 418 -9.12 -18.17 1.00
CA GLU A 418 -8.48 -17.91 2.30
C GLU A 418 -8.05 -19.17 3.05
N SER A 419 -8.81 -20.26 2.92
CA SER A 419 -8.54 -21.52 3.61
C SER A 419 -7.42 -22.38 2.97
N THR A 420 -6.56 -21.80 2.13
CA THR A 420 -5.50 -22.53 1.40
C THR A 420 -4.09 -22.17 1.86
N LEU A 421 -3.12 -23.07 1.63
CA LEU A 421 -1.70 -22.81 1.93
C LEU A 421 -1.19 -21.56 1.19
N THR A 422 -1.58 -21.42 -0.07
CA THR A 422 -1.20 -20.29 -0.89
C THR A 422 -1.61 -18.96 -0.25
N HIS A 423 -2.87 -18.82 0.19
CA HIS A 423 -3.30 -17.60 0.87
C HIS A 423 -2.51 -17.38 2.16
N GLN A 424 -2.29 -18.43 2.95
CA GLN A 424 -1.47 -18.37 4.16
C GLN A 424 -0.03 -17.93 3.90
N GLN A 425 0.53 -18.22 2.72
CA GLN A 425 1.88 -17.81 2.34
C GLN A 425 1.93 -16.37 1.84
N LEU A 426 0.91 -15.91 1.12
CA LEU A 426 0.87 -14.59 0.48
C LEU A 426 0.32 -13.49 1.39
N TYR A 427 -0.82 -13.73 2.05
CA TYR A 427 -1.49 -12.74 2.88
C TYR A 427 -0.58 -12.10 3.95
N PRO A 428 0.35 -12.84 4.60
CA PRO A 428 1.29 -12.22 5.55
C PRO A 428 2.18 -11.12 4.98
N TYR A 429 2.34 -10.99 3.66
CA TYR A 429 3.02 -9.82 3.08
C TYR A 429 2.29 -8.51 3.39
N ARG A 430 1.00 -8.55 3.82
CA ARG A 430 0.29 -7.41 4.42
C ARG A 430 1.07 -6.76 5.57
N SER A 431 1.83 -7.54 6.33
CA SER A 431 2.70 -7.01 7.40
C SER A 431 3.71 -5.97 6.92
N ASP A 432 3.94 -5.84 5.60
CA ASP A 432 4.68 -4.71 5.06
C ASP A 432 4.02 -3.37 5.33
N SER A 433 2.71 -3.27 5.13
CA SER A 433 1.99 -2.03 5.43
C SER A 433 1.98 -1.73 6.94
N GLU A 434 1.80 -2.75 7.78
CA GLU A 434 1.89 -2.60 9.24
C GLU A 434 3.28 -2.11 9.66
N SER A 435 4.33 -2.62 9.02
CA SER A 435 5.70 -2.16 9.23
C SER A 435 5.92 -0.72 8.76
N VAL A 436 5.32 -0.28 7.64
CA VAL A 436 5.33 1.14 7.22
C VAL A 436 4.65 2.01 8.27
N HIS A 437 3.47 1.60 8.75
CA HIS A 437 2.71 2.36 9.75
C HIS A 437 3.46 2.47 11.07
N ASN A 438 4.08 1.38 11.54
CA ASN A 438 4.92 1.43 12.73
C ASN A 438 6.14 2.35 12.55
N GLN A 439 6.78 2.35 11.37
CA GLN A 439 7.87 3.28 11.07
C GLN A 439 7.38 4.73 11.00
N LEU A 440 6.17 4.97 10.49
CA LEU A 440 5.54 6.28 10.47
C LEU A 440 5.30 6.76 11.91
N ASP A 441 4.71 5.95 12.77
CA ASP A 441 4.49 6.29 14.18
C ASP A 441 5.80 6.63 14.89
N GLN A 442 6.83 5.80 14.71
CA GLN A 442 8.16 6.03 15.28
C GLN A 442 8.88 7.27 14.71
N SER A 443 8.51 7.71 13.50
CA SER A 443 9.05 8.94 12.89
C SER A 443 8.49 10.22 13.50
N MET A 444 7.52 10.10 14.41
CA MET A 444 6.77 11.21 14.98
C MET A 444 6.98 11.29 16.49
N TRP A 445 7.28 12.48 17.00
CA TRP A 445 7.36 12.72 18.44
C TRP A 445 6.05 12.34 19.15
N ASN A 446 6.14 11.53 20.21
CA ASN A 446 4.99 10.96 20.93
C ASN A 446 4.01 10.18 20.05
N ASN A 447 4.47 9.62 18.91
CA ASN A 447 3.66 8.92 17.91
C ASN A 447 2.45 9.77 17.46
N ARG A 448 2.69 11.07 17.25
CA ARG A 448 1.67 12.06 16.85
C ARG A 448 2.16 12.93 15.72
N MET A 449 1.25 13.18 14.78
CA MET A 449 1.49 14.06 13.65
C MET A 449 2.11 15.39 14.10
N ILE A 450 3.18 15.84 13.44
CA ILE A 450 3.93 17.04 13.86
C ILE A 450 3.50 18.32 13.13
N SER A 451 2.57 18.20 12.19
CA SER A 451 2.04 19.28 11.35
C SER A 451 0.53 19.45 11.53
N TYR A 452 0.09 20.71 11.64
CA TYR A 452 -1.32 21.07 11.78
C TYR A 452 -1.92 21.42 10.42
N GLY A 453 -3.12 20.92 10.13
CA GLY A 453 -3.81 21.15 8.86
C GLY A 453 -3.35 20.23 7.73
N LEU A 454 -4.29 19.91 6.84
CA LEU A 454 -4.17 18.82 5.87
C LEU A 454 -2.95 18.95 4.95
N GLU A 455 -2.78 20.09 4.29
CA GLU A 455 -1.70 20.27 3.29
C GLU A 455 -0.30 20.15 3.93
N ARG A 456 -0.13 20.64 5.16
CA ARG A 456 1.15 20.49 5.89
C ARG A 456 1.38 19.06 6.36
N GLN A 457 0.31 18.29 6.61
CA GLN A 457 0.41 16.86 6.90
C GLN A 457 0.77 16.07 5.64
N LYS A 458 0.21 16.42 4.47
CA LYS A 458 0.65 15.85 3.18
C LYS A 458 2.14 16.05 2.96
N VAL A 459 2.67 17.26 3.19
CA VAL A 459 4.12 17.54 3.09
C VAL A 459 4.93 16.58 3.97
N PHE A 460 4.54 16.40 5.24
CA PHE A 460 5.23 15.49 6.16
C PHE A 460 5.19 14.04 5.66
N LEU A 461 4.03 13.55 5.23
CA LEU A 461 3.85 12.17 4.80
C LEU A 461 4.54 11.86 3.48
N LEU A 462 4.54 12.81 2.54
CA LEU A 462 5.31 12.73 1.30
C LEU A 462 6.81 12.63 1.62
N CYS A 463 7.30 13.48 2.52
CA CYS A 463 8.71 13.48 2.92
C CYS A 463 9.09 12.24 3.74
N PHE A 464 8.15 11.65 4.49
CA PHE A 464 8.33 10.35 5.13
C PHE A 464 8.56 9.26 4.07
N ALA A 465 7.69 9.20 3.06
CA ALA A 465 7.82 8.24 1.97
C ALA A 465 9.13 8.44 1.20
N LEU A 466 9.52 9.69 0.95
CA LEU A 466 10.79 10.06 0.33
C LEU A 466 12.00 9.60 1.13
N ALA A 467 12.03 9.80 2.44
CA ALA A 467 13.13 9.38 3.31
C ALA A 467 13.27 7.84 3.38
N GLN A 468 12.14 7.12 3.39
CA GLN A 468 12.15 5.65 3.31
C GLN A 468 12.71 5.18 1.95
N ASN A 469 12.26 5.80 0.86
CA ASN A 469 12.72 5.48 -0.49
C ASN A 469 14.20 5.82 -0.69
N ALA A 470 14.71 6.91 -0.11
CA ALA A 470 16.13 7.26 -0.11
C ALA A 470 16.98 6.18 0.55
N THR A 471 16.56 5.73 1.74
CA THR A 471 17.23 4.63 2.46
C THR A 471 17.24 3.35 1.62
N SER A 472 16.09 3.02 1.04
CA SER A 472 15.94 1.84 0.18
C SER A 472 16.83 1.89 -1.05
N ARG A 473 16.86 3.02 -1.75
CA ARG A 473 17.73 3.25 -2.91
C ARG A 473 19.19 3.11 -2.53
N ARG A 474 19.60 3.68 -1.40
CA ARG A 474 20.99 3.59 -0.96
C ARG A 474 21.41 2.15 -0.66
N VAL A 475 20.59 1.40 0.09
CA VAL A 475 20.85 -0.01 0.39
C VAL A 475 20.91 -0.86 -0.89
N PHE A 476 20.05 -0.58 -1.88
CA PHE A 476 20.12 -1.23 -3.17
C PHE A 476 21.46 -0.96 -3.89
N LEU A 477 21.89 0.31 -3.97
CA LEU A 477 23.15 0.68 -4.62
C LEU A 477 24.39 0.09 -3.93
N GLU A 478 24.36 -0.04 -2.61
CA GLU A 478 25.42 -0.69 -1.82
C GLU A 478 25.51 -2.19 -2.12
N ARG A 479 24.37 -2.87 -2.25
CA ARG A 479 24.33 -4.31 -2.57
C ARG A 479 24.73 -4.62 -4.01
N SER A 480 24.31 -3.79 -4.95
CA SER A 480 24.60 -4.00 -6.38
C SER A 480 26.04 -3.67 -6.78
N GLY A 481 26.90 -3.27 -5.83
CA GLY A 481 28.28 -2.83 -6.11
C GLY A 481 28.36 -1.51 -6.90
N ALA A 482 27.23 -0.86 -7.19
CA ALA A 482 27.14 0.33 -8.03
C ALA A 482 27.90 1.54 -7.44
N LEU A 483 28.05 1.59 -6.11
CA LEU A 483 28.86 2.62 -5.46
C LEU A 483 30.37 2.46 -5.69
N GLN A 484 30.87 1.24 -5.92
CA GLN A 484 32.29 1.00 -6.24
C GLN A 484 32.61 1.43 -7.69
N ALA A 485 31.66 1.26 -8.63
CA ALA A 485 31.84 1.65 -10.02
C ALA A 485 31.87 3.19 -10.22
N VAL A 486 31.10 3.96 -9.45
CA VAL A 486 31.11 5.44 -9.52
C VAL A 486 32.37 6.05 -8.90
N GLY A 487 33.03 5.35 -7.96
CA GLY A 487 34.32 5.76 -7.40
C GLY A 487 35.52 5.46 -8.30
N ALA A 488 35.48 4.36 -9.06
CA ALA A 488 36.59 3.93 -9.93
C ALA A 488 36.63 4.67 -11.28
N GLY A 489 35.53 5.34 -11.70
CA GLY A 489 35.44 6.08 -12.96
C GLY A 489 35.93 7.53 -12.92
N ARG A 490 36.55 7.99 -11.81
CA ARG A 490 37.10 9.35 -11.70
C ARG A 490 38.62 9.30 -11.50
N ASN A 491 39.33 9.00 -12.58
CA ASN A 491 40.73 9.41 -12.70
C ASN A 491 40.76 10.92 -13.03
N PRO A 492 41.58 11.73 -12.33
CA PRO A 492 41.75 13.12 -12.70
C PRO A 492 42.61 13.21 -13.96
N ALA A 493 42.07 13.82 -15.00
CA ALA A 493 42.85 14.52 -16.02
C ALA A 493 42.64 16.01 -15.80
#